data_AF-A0A965W327-F1
#
_entry.id   AF-A0A965W327-F1
#
_cell.length_a   1.000
_cell.length_b   1.000
_cell.length_c   1.000
_cell.angle_alpha   90.00
_cell.angle_beta   90.00
_cell.angle_gamma   90.00
#
_symmetry.space_group_name_H-M   'P 1'
#
loop_
_entity.id
_entity.type
_entity.pdbx_description
1 polymer ?
#
loop_
_entity_poly.entity_id
_entity_poly.type
_entity_poly.pdbx_seq_one_letter_code
_entity_poly.pdbx_strand_id
1 'polypeptide(L)'
;MNKIKPSSNIDADFEEKVAKENNYVDDNGQITERSIRILEEFHTFTVKKKKEVVKEVLGEDFLKNVNKYREQFPAKRLPTKEYGRQSVEELKDKFVWFFKTYPQYTWELVIDAANYYVYLKSQQGVPYEYMMNSSYFIKKTNTVTKEVRSALADACQELLDNPQLL
;
A
#
# COMPACT_ATOMS: atom_id res chain seq x y z
N MET A 1 28.12 -5.28 21.14
CA MET A 1 27.50 -4.64 19.97
C MET A 1 28.08 -5.28 18.73
N ASN A 2 27.25 -5.92 17.89
CA ASN A 2 27.72 -6.49 16.63
C ASN A 2 28.12 -5.34 15.70
N LYS A 3 29.43 -5.18 15.44
CA LYS A 3 29.94 -4.21 14.47
C LYS A 3 29.46 -4.65 13.09
N ILE A 4 28.57 -3.86 12.49
CA ILE A 4 28.21 -4.03 11.07
C ILE A 4 29.51 -3.86 10.28
N LYS A 5 29.92 -4.91 9.58
CA LYS A 5 31.14 -4.87 8.77
C LYS A 5 30.77 -4.36 7.38
N PRO A 6 31.39 -3.29 6.87
CA PRO A 6 31.16 -2.82 5.51
C PRO A 6 31.45 -3.92 4.50
N SER A 7 30.74 -3.88 3.36
CA SER A 7 31.01 -4.79 2.25
C SER A 7 32.44 -4.59 1.71
N SER A 8 33.00 -5.59 1.02
CA SER A 8 34.34 -5.50 0.43
C SER A 8 34.54 -4.35 -0.56
N ASN A 9 33.45 -3.75 -1.04
CA ASN A 9 33.46 -2.67 -2.02
C ASN A 9 33.44 -1.27 -1.39
N ILE A 10 33.45 -1.17 -0.06
CA ILE A 10 33.41 0.10 0.68
C ILE A 10 34.73 0.24 1.45
N ASP A 11 35.48 1.30 1.15
CA ASP A 11 36.62 1.71 1.95
C ASP A 11 36.11 2.52 3.16
N ALA A 12 35.97 1.84 4.29
CA ALA A 12 35.36 2.42 5.49
C ALA A 12 36.16 3.59 6.07
N ASP A 13 37.48 3.53 6.01
CA ASP A 13 38.36 4.58 6.56
C ASP A 13 38.27 5.85 5.70
N PHE A 14 38.19 5.68 4.38
CA PHE A 14 37.94 6.78 3.46
C PHE A 14 36.56 7.41 3.67
N GLU A 15 35.49 6.61 3.76
CA GLU A 15 34.13 7.10 4.00
C GLU A 15 33.99 7.81 5.37
N GLU A 16 34.63 7.29 6.42
CA GLU A 16 34.65 7.95 7.73
C GLU A 16 35.33 9.31 7.66
N LYS A 17 36.46 9.40 6.95
CA LYS A 17 37.17 10.67 6.74
C LYS A 17 36.29 11.67 5.99
N VAL A 18 35.64 11.26 4.90
CA VAL A 18 34.71 12.11 4.14
C VAL A 18 33.54 12.56 5.03
N ALA A 19 32.98 11.67 5.84
CA ALA A 19 31.88 12.01 6.74
C ALA A 19 32.29 13.03 7.81
N LYS A 20 33.52 12.92 8.36
CA LYS A 20 34.09 13.90 9.30
C LYS A 20 34.38 15.23 8.63
N GLU A 21 35.01 15.23 7.45
CA GLU A 21 35.29 16.45 6.67
C GLU A 21 34.02 17.23 6.32
N ASN A 22 32.92 16.53 6.07
CA ASN A 22 31.61 17.12 5.83
C ASN A 22 30.82 17.45 7.11
N ASN A 23 31.39 17.28 8.29
CA ASN A 23 30.73 17.50 9.59
C ASN A 23 29.43 16.70 9.71
N TYR A 24 29.40 15.48 9.16
CA TYR A 24 28.27 14.57 9.29
C TYR A 24 28.36 13.71 10.55
N VAL A 25 29.58 13.37 10.94
CA VAL A 25 29.92 12.72 12.20
C VAL A 25 31.02 13.52 12.90
N ASP A 26 31.02 13.52 14.23
CA ASP A 26 32.06 14.14 15.04
C ASP A 26 33.32 13.26 15.13
N ASP A 27 34.34 13.75 15.82
CA ASP A 27 35.60 13.01 16.01
C ASP A 27 35.40 11.68 16.77
N ASN A 28 34.33 11.59 17.57
CA ASN A 28 33.93 10.38 18.30
C ASN A 28 33.07 9.42 17.46
N GLY A 29 32.81 9.74 16.19
CA GLY A 29 31.97 8.97 15.29
C GLY A 29 30.46 9.08 15.57
N GLN A 30 30.03 10.10 16.33
CA GLN A 30 28.63 10.38 16.61
C GLN A 30 28.03 11.29 15.55
N ILE A 31 26.75 11.06 15.20
CA ILE A 31 26.03 11.90 14.23
C ILE A 31 25.91 13.32 14.77
N THR A 32 26.27 14.31 13.96
CA THR A 32 26.22 15.73 14.34
C THR A 32 24.81 16.29 14.23
N GLU A 33 24.57 17.44 14.85
CA GLU A 33 23.29 18.17 14.71
C GLU A 33 23.00 18.52 13.24
N ARG A 34 24.03 18.81 12.43
CA ARG A 34 23.89 19.05 10.99
C ARG A 34 23.29 17.83 10.29
N SER A 35 23.82 16.64 10.55
CA SER A 35 23.28 15.40 9.98
C SER A 35 21.87 15.11 10.44
N ILE A 36 21.57 15.33 11.73
CA ILE A 36 20.20 15.16 12.25
C ILE A 36 19.23 16.04 11.46
N ARG A 37 19.54 17.33 11.26
CA ARG A 37 18.71 18.25 10.47
C ARG A 37 18.52 17.78 9.03
N ILE A 38 19.58 17.31 8.36
CA ILE A 38 19.49 16.77 6.99
C ILE A 38 18.56 15.55 6.96
N LEU A 39 18.67 14.64 7.93
CA LEU A 39 17.83 13.45 8.01
C LEU A 39 16.36 13.83 8.26
N GLU A 40 16.09 14.83 9.11
CA GLU A 40 14.75 15.35 9.37
C GLU A 40 14.14 16.03 8.14
N GLU A 41 14.92 16.82 7.40
CA GLU A 41 14.52 17.44 6.14
C GLU A 41 14.19 16.37 5.08
N PHE A 42 15.04 15.35 4.95
CA PHE A 42 14.83 14.25 4.02
C PHE A 42 13.58 13.43 4.37
N HIS A 43 13.37 13.15 5.67
CA HIS A 43 12.16 12.50 6.16
C HIS A 43 10.92 13.33 5.82
N THR A 44 10.95 14.63 6.11
CA THR A 44 9.86 15.57 5.82
C THR A 44 9.54 15.63 4.34
N PHE A 45 10.57 15.74 3.48
CA PHE A 45 10.42 15.73 2.03
C PHE A 45 9.77 14.43 1.54
N THR A 46 10.24 13.28 2.03
CA THR A 46 9.69 11.97 1.66
C THR A 46 8.23 11.83 2.07
N VAL A 47 7.85 12.33 3.25
CA VAL A 47 6.46 12.34 3.73
C VAL A 47 5.58 13.25 2.87
N LYS A 48 6.03 14.47 2.55
CA LYS A 48 5.30 15.41 1.67
C LYS A 48 5.09 14.79 0.29
N LYS A 49 6.14 14.24 -0.30
CA LYS A 49 6.09 13.61 -1.63
C LYS A 49 5.18 12.38 -1.65
N LYS A 50 5.17 11.54 -0.60
CA LYS A 50 4.20 10.43 -0.49
C LYS A 50 2.76 10.95 -0.50
N LYS A 51 2.46 12.03 0.23
CA LYS A 51 1.12 12.64 0.26
C LYS A 51 0.70 13.22 -1.09
N GLU A 52 1.62 13.88 -1.79
CA GLU A 52 1.37 14.42 -3.14
C GLU A 52 1.03 13.30 -4.13
N VAL A 53 1.86 12.24 -4.18
CA VAL A 53 1.62 11.09 -5.07
C VAL A 53 0.28 10.41 -4.76
N VAL A 54 -0.10 10.30 -3.48
CA VAL A 54 -1.41 9.74 -3.11
C VAL A 54 -2.55 10.60 -3.66
N LYS A 55 -2.48 11.92 -3.52
CA LYS A 55 -3.51 12.84 -4.02
C LYS A 55 -3.58 12.85 -5.55
N GLU A 56 -2.42 12.86 -6.21
CA GLU A 56 -2.32 12.80 -7.67
C GLU A 56 -2.96 11.53 -8.24
N VAL A 57 -2.70 10.38 -7.60
CA VAL A 57 -3.17 9.08 -8.10
C VAL A 57 -4.60 8.78 -7.69
N LEU A 58 -5.01 9.16 -6.47
CA LEU A 58 -6.31 8.78 -5.91
C LEU A 58 -7.36 9.89 -5.94
N GLY A 59 -6.98 11.12 -6.29
CA GLY A 59 -7.83 12.31 -6.23
C GLY A 59 -7.90 12.96 -4.83
N GLU A 60 -8.44 14.18 -4.77
CA GLU A 60 -8.47 14.96 -3.51
C GLU A 60 -9.35 14.32 -2.42
N ASP A 61 -10.47 13.72 -2.80
CA ASP A 61 -11.46 13.11 -1.89
C ASP A 61 -11.23 11.60 -1.67
N PHE A 62 -10.02 11.09 -1.92
CA PHE A 62 -9.77 9.64 -1.89
C PHE A 62 -10.14 8.98 -0.56
N LEU A 63 -10.02 9.69 0.57
CA LEU A 63 -10.38 9.13 1.88
C LEU A 63 -11.87 8.75 1.94
N LYS A 64 -12.74 9.55 1.33
CA LYS A 64 -14.17 9.24 1.24
C LYS A 64 -14.40 7.97 0.43
N ASN A 65 -13.71 7.83 -0.70
CA ASN A 65 -13.84 6.67 -1.58
C ASN A 65 -13.25 5.39 -0.95
N VAL A 66 -12.09 5.48 -0.31
CA VAL A 66 -11.50 4.35 0.44
C VAL A 66 -12.43 3.89 1.55
N ASN A 67 -13.08 4.82 2.28
CA ASN A 67 -14.06 4.47 3.29
C ASN A 67 -15.32 3.83 2.68
N LYS A 68 -15.87 4.40 1.61
CA LYS A 68 -17.03 3.85 0.90
C LYS A 68 -16.74 2.42 0.39
N TYR A 69 -15.56 2.19 -0.16
CA TYR A 69 -15.09 0.85 -0.56
C TYR A 69 -14.97 -0.09 0.65
N ARG A 70 -14.28 0.32 1.73
CA ARG A 70 -14.04 -0.56 2.89
C ARG A 70 -15.35 -0.98 3.55
N GLU A 71 -16.35 -0.11 3.52
CA GLU A 71 -17.66 -0.33 4.15
C GLU A 71 -18.50 -1.38 3.42
N GLN A 72 -18.19 -1.69 2.15
CA GLN A 72 -18.84 -2.79 1.43
C GLN A 72 -18.53 -4.14 2.09
N PHE A 73 -17.32 -4.32 2.64
CA PHE A 73 -16.90 -5.57 3.27
C PHE A 73 -17.58 -5.75 4.63
N PRO A 74 -17.65 -6.96 5.22
CA PRO A 74 -18.28 -7.16 6.53
C PRO A 74 -17.38 -6.72 7.70
N ALA A 75 -17.94 -5.99 8.69
CA ALA A 75 -17.24 -5.58 9.93
C ALA A 75 -17.09 -6.72 10.97
N LYS A 76 -16.74 -7.91 10.50
CA LYS A 76 -16.52 -9.09 11.32
C LYS A 76 -15.34 -9.88 10.78
N ARG A 77 -14.93 -10.89 11.55
CA ARG A 77 -14.04 -11.92 11.02
C ARG A 77 -14.79 -12.75 9.99
N LEU A 78 -14.10 -13.03 8.89
CA LEU A 78 -14.53 -14.00 7.89
C LEU A 78 -14.38 -15.43 8.46
N PRO A 79 -15.01 -16.44 7.85
CA PRO A 79 -14.80 -17.85 8.20
C PRO A 79 -13.32 -18.27 8.17
N THR A 80 -12.51 -17.61 7.34
CA THR A 80 -11.04 -17.75 7.27
C THR A 80 -10.29 -17.17 8.49
N LYS A 81 -11.01 -16.61 9.47
CA LYS A 81 -10.53 -15.92 10.69
C LYS A 81 -9.86 -14.57 10.47
N GLU A 82 -9.64 -14.14 9.23
CA GLU A 82 -9.18 -12.79 8.92
C GLU A 82 -10.30 -11.75 9.10
N TYR A 83 -9.96 -10.49 9.36
CA TYR A 83 -10.94 -9.40 9.34
C TYR A 83 -11.39 -9.12 7.90
N GLY A 84 -12.70 -9.05 7.64
CA GLY A 84 -13.21 -8.73 6.31
C GLY A 84 -12.83 -7.30 5.87
N ARG A 85 -12.98 -6.34 6.78
CA ARG A 85 -12.56 -4.94 6.62
C ARG A 85 -11.12 -4.74 7.11
N GLN A 86 -10.27 -4.19 6.26
CA GLN A 86 -8.91 -3.78 6.60
C GLN A 86 -8.83 -2.26 6.83
N SER A 87 -7.69 -1.80 7.37
CA SER A 87 -7.50 -0.39 7.76
C SER A 87 -7.43 0.54 6.55
N VAL A 88 -7.84 1.80 6.73
CA VAL A 88 -7.76 2.83 5.68
C VAL A 88 -6.31 3.01 5.19
N GLU A 89 -5.33 2.96 6.09
CA GLU A 89 -3.91 3.13 5.76
C GLU A 89 -3.42 2.01 4.82
N GLU A 90 -3.76 0.76 5.13
CA GLU A 90 -3.39 -0.39 4.30
C GLU A 90 -4.05 -0.34 2.93
N LEU A 91 -5.34 0.03 2.88
CA LEU A 91 -6.10 0.13 1.63
C LEU A 91 -5.58 1.26 0.76
N LYS A 92 -5.23 2.41 1.35
CA LYS A 92 -4.66 3.55 0.63
C LYS A 92 -3.41 3.17 -0.16
N ASP A 93 -2.43 2.52 0.48
CA ASP A 93 -1.19 2.12 -0.19
C ASP A 93 -1.45 1.10 -1.33
N LYS A 94 -2.44 0.21 -1.16
CA LYS A 94 -2.85 -0.73 -2.22
C LYS A 94 -3.62 -0.06 -3.36
N PHE A 95 -4.45 0.94 -3.08
CA PHE A 95 -5.14 1.69 -4.13
C PHE A 95 -4.19 2.53 -4.96
N VAL A 96 -3.13 3.10 -4.35
CA VAL A 96 -2.07 3.78 -5.14
C VAL A 96 -1.46 2.82 -6.16
N TRP A 97 -1.16 1.58 -5.75
CA TRP A 97 -0.70 0.56 -6.68
C TRP A 97 -1.76 0.21 -7.73
N PHE A 98 -3.01 0.04 -7.32
CA PHE A 98 -4.12 -0.35 -8.19
C PHE A 98 -4.35 0.66 -9.31
N PHE A 99 -4.57 1.94 -9.01
CA PHE A 99 -4.83 2.96 -10.02
C PHE A 99 -3.60 3.31 -10.87
N LYS A 100 -2.37 3.09 -10.37
CA LYS A 100 -1.17 3.13 -11.23
C LYS A 100 -1.08 1.97 -12.21
N THR A 101 -1.58 0.79 -11.83
CA THR A 101 -1.53 -0.42 -12.65
C THR A 101 -2.71 -0.48 -13.63
N TYR A 102 -3.87 0.00 -13.20
CA TYR A 102 -5.13 0.01 -13.95
C TYR A 102 -5.71 1.42 -14.01
N PRO A 103 -5.05 2.36 -14.72
CA PRO A 103 -5.45 3.77 -14.75
C PRO A 103 -6.81 4.01 -15.44
N GLN A 104 -7.33 3.03 -16.17
CA GLN A 104 -8.62 3.13 -16.85
C GLN A 104 -9.83 2.98 -15.92
N TYR A 105 -9.65 2.42 -14.71
CA TYR A 105 -10.75 2.21 -13.77
C TYR A 105 -11.00 3.46 -12.92
N THR A 106 -12.27 3.72 -12.63
CA THR A 106 -12.70 4.84 -11.78
C THR A 106 -13.09 4.35 -10.39
N TRP A 107 -13.23 5.29 -9.45
CA TRP A 107 -13.69 4.97 -8.10
C TRP A 107 -15.10 4.40 -8.09
N GLU A 108 -16.00 4.89 -8.94
CA GLU A 108 -17.37 4.41 -9.10
C GLU A 108 -17.36 2.92 -9.45
N LEU A 109 -16.63 2.56 -10.52
CA LEU A 109 -16.52 1.16 -10.95
C LEU A 109 -15.88 0.27 -9.88
N VAL A 110 -14.86 0.77 -9.16
CA VAL A 110 -14.23 0.06 -8.05
C VAL A 110 -15.22 -0.23 -6.92
N ILE A 111 -16.08 0.73 -6.60
CA ILE A 111 -17.08 0.57 -5.54
C ILE A 111 -18.17 -0.41 -5.97
N ASP A 112 -18.64 -0.32 -7.22
CA ASP A 112 -19.65 -1.22 -7.76
C ASP A 112 -19.13 -2.65 -7.86
N ALA A 113 -17.89 -2.84 -8.31
CA ALA A 113 -17.21 -4.13 -8.32
C ALA A 113 -17.07 -4.73 -6.92
N ALA A 114 -16.73 -3.91 -5.93
CA ALA A 114 -16.65 -4.34 -4.54
C ALA A 114 -18.01 -4.75 -3.98
N ASN A 115 -19.06 -3.96 -4.24
CA ASN A 115 -20.43 -4.26 -3.83
C ASN A 115 -20.90 -5.58 -4.45
N TYR A 116 -20.78 -5.71 -5.78
CA TYR A 116 -21.14 -6.91 -6.52
C TYR A 116 -20.42 -8.15 -5.97
N TYR A 117 -19.10 -8.07 -5.78
CA TYR A 117 -18.31 -9.15 -5.20
C TYR A 117 -18.81 -9.57 -3.81
N VAL A 118 -19.02 -8.61 -2.91
CA VAL A 118 -19.50 -8.90 -1.56
C VAL A 118 -20.90 -9.52 -1.61
N TYR A 119 -21.78 -8.99 -2.45
CA TYR A 119 -23.13 -9.52 -2.66
C TYR A 119 -23.06 -10.99 -3.08
N LEU A 120 -22.30 -11.33 -4.13
CA LEU A 120 -22.13 -12.72 -4.57
C LEU A 120 -21.64 -13.63 -3.45
N LYS A 121 -20.65 -13.19 -2.66
CA LYS A 121 -20.12 -13.98 -1.54
C LYS A 121 -21.10 -14.10 -0.38
N SER A 122 -22.05 -13.18 -0.24
CA SER A 122 -23.11 -13.27 0.76
C SER A 122 -24.19 -14.30 0.41
N GLN A 123 -24.41 -14.56 -0.87
CA GLN A 123 -25.47 -15.46 -1.38
C GLN A 123 -25.01 -16.93 -1.50
N GLN A 124 -23.78 -17.26 -1.13
CA GLN A 124 -23.27 -18.64 -1.20
C GLN A 124 -23.89 -19.53 -0.10
N GLY A 125 -23.89 -20.85 -0.33
CA GLY A 125 -24.45 -21.82 0.64
C GLY A 125 -23.89 -21.65 2.05
N VAL A 126 -22.60 -21.32 2.18
CA VAL A 126 -22.01 -20.77 3.40
C VAL A 126 -21.57 -19.32 3.12
N PRO A 127 -22.25 -18.30 3.69
CA PRO A 127 -21.92 -16.91 3.41
C PRO A 127 -20.46 -16.57 3.75
N TYR A 128 -19.78 -15.94 2.79
CA TYR A 128 -18.41 -15.44 2.90
C TYR A 128 -17.30 -16.49 3.07
N GLU A 129 -17.58 -17.78 2.90
CA GLU A 129 -16.60 -18.87 3.14
C GLU A 129 -15.29 -18.68 2.37
N TYR A 130 -15.40 -18.33 1.09
CA TYR A 130 -14.25 -18.12 0.18
C TYR A 130 -14.03 -16.64 -0.16
N MET A 131 -14.47 -15.75 0.73
CA MET A 131 -14.30 -14.31 0.54
C MET A 131 -12.87 -13.88 0.88
N MET A 132 -12.28 -13.03 0.04
CA MET A 132 -11.05 -12.30 0.35
C MET A 132 -11.38 -11.11 1.25
N ASN A 133 -10.48 -10.77 2.16
CA ASN A 133 -10.58 -9.50 2.86
C ASN A 133 -10.42 -8.31 1.89
N SER A 134 -10.82 -7.11 2.33
CA SER A 134 -10.85 -5.90 1.52
C SER A 134 -9.49 -5.49 0.95
N SER A 135 -8.40 -5.93 1.58
CA SER A 135 -7.03 -5.64 1.14
C SER A 135 -6.54 -6.63 0.08
N TYR A 136 -6.79 -7.93 0.28
CA TYR A 136 -6.43 -8.96 -0.70
C TYR A 136 -7.25 -8.89 -1.98
N PHE A 137 -8.49 -8.42 -1.91
CA PHE A 137 -9.30 -8.18 -3.09
C PHE A 137 -8.65 -7.15 -4.03
N ILE A 138 -8.09 -6.06 -3.49
CA ILE A 138 -7.35 -5.06 -4.28
C ILE A 138 -6.05 -5.65 -4.83
N LYS A 139 -5.26 -6.28 -3.97
CA LYS A 139 -3.93 -6.79 -4.30
C LYS A 139 -3.55 -7.95 -3.39
N LYS A 140 -3.22 -9.08 -3.97
CA LYS A 140 -2.60 -10.22 -3.27
C LYS A 140 -1.31 -10.62 -3.96
N THR A 141 -0.25 -10.75 -3.17
CA THR A 141 1.03 -11.27 -3.65
C THR A 141 1.19 -12.71 -3.18
N ASN A 142 1.48 -13.62 -4.10
CA ASN A 142 1.86 -14.97 -3.75
C ASN A 142 3.24 -14.94 -3.06
N THR A 143 3.32 -15.48 -1.85
CA THR A 143 4.55 -15.42 -1.04
C THR A 143 5.70 -16.23 -1.63
N VAL A 144 5.40 -17.27 -2.41
CA VAL A 144 6.36 -18.17 -3.04
C VAL A 144 6.76 -17.65 -4.42
N THR A 145 5.80 -17.53 -5.34
CA THR A 145 6.08 -17.16 -6.74
C THR A 145 6.33 -15.66 -6.93
N LYS A 146 6.03 -14.84 -5.92
CA LYS A 146 6.05 -13.37 -5.96
C LYS A 146 5.09 -12.75 -6.98
N GLU A 147 4.23 -13.57 -7.58
CA GLU A 147 3.20 -13.11 -8.51
C GLU A 147 2.19 -12.22 -7.79
N VAL A 148 1.82 -11.11 -8.43
CA VAL A 148 0.88 -10.12 -7.92
C VAL A 148 -0.40 -10.19 -8.75
N ARG A 149 -1.55 -10.36 -8.09
CA ARG A 149 -2.88 -10.39 -8.73
C ARG A 149 -3.84 -9.42 -8.07
N SER A 150 -4.87 -9.01 -8.81
CA SER A 150 -5.94 -8.13 -8.35
C SER A 150 -7.30 -8.70 -8.73
N ALA A 151 -7.99 -9.32 -7.78
CA ALA A 151 -9.34 -9.82 -8.00
C ALA A 151 -10.35 -8.66 -8.21
N LEU A 152 -10.05 -7.47 -7.67
CA LEU A 152 -10.79 -6.25 -7.95
C LEU A 152 -10.69 -5.85 -9.42
N ALA A 153 -9.50 -5.97 -10.05
CA ALA A 153 -9.35 -5.64 -11.46
C ALA A 153 -10.15 -6.59 -12.35
N ASP A 154 -10.16 -7.88 -12.01
CA ASP A 154 -10.97 -8.89 -12.69
C ASP A 154 -12.47 -8.56 -12.56
N ALA A 155 -12.92 -8.20 -11.36
CA ALA A 155 -14.33 -7.81 -11.11
C ALA A 155 -14.72 -6.50 -11.83
N CYS A 156 -13.83 -5.50 -11.89
CA CYS A 156 -14.06 -4.29 -12.67
C CYS A 156 -14.23 -4.62 -14.15
N GLN A 157 -13.39 -5.50 -14.70
CA GLN A 157 -13.48 -5.91 -16.10
C GLN A 157 -14.79 -6.67 -16.37
N GLU A 158 -15.19 -7.57 -15.47
CA GLU A 158 -16.43 -8.33 -15.57
C GLU A 158 -17.67 -7.41 -15.66
N LEU A 159 -17.72 -6.35 -14.86
CA LEU A 159 -18.81 -5.37 -14.89
C LEU A 159 -18.81 -4.52 -16.17
N LEU A 160 -17.64 -4.17 -16.71
CA LEU A 160 -17.54 -3.48 -17.99
C LEU A 160 -17.99 -4.37 -19.15
N ASP A 161 -17.63 -5.65 -19.12
CA ASP A 161 -18.02 -6.63 -20.12
C ASP A 161 -19.52 -6.99 -20.02
N ASN A 162 -20.10 -6.85 -18.82
CA ASN A 162 -21.50 -7.20 -18.53
C ASN A 162 -22.24 -6.05 -17.80
N PRO A 163 -22.55 -4.93 -18.48
CA PRO A 163 -23.14 -3.76 -17.82
C PRO A 163 -24.49 -4.00 -17.14
N GLN A 164 -25.24 -5.02 -17.56
CA GLN A 164 -26.51 -5.43 -16.92
C GLN A 164 -26.37 -5.98 -15.48
N LEU A 165 -25.15 -6.16 -14.97
CA LEU A 165 -24.90 -6.54 -13.58
C LEU A 165 -24.91 -5.34 -12.61
N LEU A 166 -24.95 -4.12 -13.13
CA LEU A 166 -25.01 -2.85 -12.37
C LEU A 166 -26.45 -2.47 -11.99
#